data_AF-A0AAV3ZSD6-F1
#
_entry.id   AF-A0AAV3ZSD6-F1
#
_cell.length_a   1.000
_cell.length_b   1.000
_cell.length_c   1.000
_cell.angle_alpha   90.00
_cell.angle_beta   90.00
_cell.angle_gamma   90.00
#
_symmetry.space_group_name_H-M   'P 1'
#
loop_
_entity.id
_entity.type
_entity.pdbx_description
1 polymer ?
#
loop_
_entity_poly.entity_id
_entity_poly.type
_entity_poly.pdbx_seq_one_letter_code
_entity_poly.pdbx_strand_id
1 'polypeptide(L)'
;MAFIPCTLAILIAIVAISIMAGSSSAIGGLRIGVTQSWLPLLQTALNHSSTSAAVDLIDLGTAETRSAYEKIDKTFSSISNLDLHAVIGPYDSALDLVIESLDIPYLCTTPVSRRREQTHTFQVMPEMRWSAQAILDIAQAYTWDKISVFYDDDSGVQVLEQLMTNHTIVVRAWRLPVKARAQHVRNALVQMRKVLVERSVVLCSKENTHLLLEQARDLAMLSTPPYGWLFYDPGNEGKKVFTKYKEIAVNFTVVTLLGFNDSIKAYGHQQLDFALASDALKLVTSSFSMLQATALTTNTTLSDDSVRFQLHRAIANNMESGYTGYLDFDSEGYRSNFSMSLTSVTGNFSYLRGHWHSDPPDLYQSLTLYTLQFPFNRSTPFPLRGRTARVVMIEERPFTMKKRDHMLRRGNDKFEGFSVDLIDDVAKMLGFDYEIYLVNDGKFGSKLPSGEWNGMIGELLAGIWLNFITHVSTSMGERWLIRLGSWLPSQRSGVRIPVRTKSIYHCSSVSAQDSTGSYVS
;
A
#
# COMPACT_ATOMS: atom_id res chain seq x y z
N MET A 1 81.07 -27.74 13.46
CA MET A 1 80.03 -26.70 13.39
C MET A 1 80.11 -26.08 12.00
N ALA A 2 79.34 -26.60 11.04
CA ALA A 2 79.30 -26.06 9.69
C ALA A 2 78.09 -25.14 9.57
N PHE A 3 78.34 -23.85 9.35
CA PHE A 3 77.34 -22.83 9.10
C PHE A 3 76.65 -23.13 7.76
N ILE A 4 75.35 -23.40 7.82
CA ILE A 4 74.48 -23.38 6.63
C ILE A 4 74.35 -21.89 6.23
N PRO A 5 74.65 -21.50 4.98
CA PRO A 5 74.52 -20.11 4.56
C PRO A 5 73.05 -19.69 4.59
N CYS A 6 72.76 -18.51 5.16
CA CYS A 6 71.41 -17.94 5.31
C CYS A 6 70.56 -18.00 4.02
N THR A 7 71.19 -17.98 2.85
CA THR A 7 70.52 -18.08 1.55
C THR A 7 69.86 -19.44 1.32
N LEU A 8 70.46 -20.53 1.80
CA LEU A 8 69.90 -21.87 1.68
C LEU A 8 68.75 -22.09 2.70
N ALA A 9 68.85 -21.49 3.89
CA ALA A 9 67.78 -21.52 4.88
C ALA A 9 66.56 -20.70 4.42
N ILE A 10 66.78 -19.57 3.73
CA ILE A 10 65.69 -18.78 3.12
C ILE A 10 65.08 -19.52 1.93
N LEU A 11 65.87 -20.21 1.10
CA LEU A 11 65.32 -21.01 0.01
C LEU A 11 64.51 -22.20 0.53
N ILE A 12 64.98 -22.88 1.59
CA ILE A 12 64.25 -23.98 2.24
C ILE A 12 63.00 -23.44 2.95
N ALA A 13 63.02 -22.22 3.52
CA ALA A 13 61.83 -21.59 4.09
C ALA A 13 60.83 -21.13 3.01
N ILE A 14 61.28 -20.62 1.86
CA ILE A 14 60.41 -20.24 0.73
C ILE A 14 59.85 -21.48 0.04
N VAL A 15 60.64 -22.53 -0.11
CA VAL A 15 60.20 -23.84 -0.64
C VAL A 15 59.31 -24.54 0.37
N ALA A 16 59.55 -24.45 1.68
CA ALA A 16 58.64 -24.97 2.71
C ALA A 16 57.35 -24.14 2.83
N ILE A 17 57.39 -22.81 2.62
CA ILE A 17 56.18 -21.98 2.51
C ILE A 17 55.43 -22.30 1.20
N SER A 18 56.14 -22.64 0.12
CA SER A 18 55.54 -23.06 -1.16
C SER A 18 55.02 -24.51 -1.13
N ILE A 19 55.62 -25.39 -0.33
CA ILE A 19 55.19 -26.78 -0.12
C ILE A 19 54.12 -26.86 0.99
N MET A 20 54.10 -25.95 1.96
CA MET A 20 52.95 -25.74 2.87
C MET A 20 51.80 -25.00 2.16
N ALA A 21 52.08 -24.21 1.11
CA ALA A 21 51.07 -23.75 0.16
C ALA A 21 50.64 -24.86 -0.83
N GLY A 22 51.36 -25.98 -0.84
CA GLY A 22 51.09 -27.18 -1.62
C GLY A 22 50.40 -28.28 -0.82
N SER A 23 49.35 -27.94 -0.06
CA SER A 23 48.32 -28.89 0.40
C SER A 23 47.09 -28.12 0.91
N SER A 24 46.37 -27.45 0.01
CA SER A 24 44.99 -27.06 0.28
C SER A 24 44.10 -27.54 -0.87
N SER A 25 43.52 -28.71 -0.68
CA SER A 25 42.31 -29.14 -1.36
C SER A 25 41.11 -28.34 -0.81
N ALA A 26 41.06 -27.04 -1.10
CA ALA A 26 40.00 -26.16 -0.64
C ALA A 26 39.60 -25.23 -1.78
N ILE A 27 38.33 -25.30 -2.18
CA ILE A 27 37.69 -24.34 -3.07
C ILE A 27 38.03 -22.91 -2.57
N GLY A 28 38.46 -22.02 -3.46
CA GLY A 28 38.74 -20.62 -3.12
C GLY A 28 37.53 -19.91 -2.50
N GLY A 29 37.75 -18.70 -1.95
CA GLY A 29 36.65 -17.90 -1.39
C GLY A 29 35.55 -17.61 -2.42
N LEU A 30 34.31 -17.48 -1.95
CA LEU A 30 33.15 -17.17 -2.76
C LEU A 30 33.23 -15.71 -3.26
N ARG A 31 33.44 -15.53 -4.56
CA ARG A 31 33.44 -14.20 -5.20
C ARG A 31 32.04 -13.83 -5.70
N ILE A 32 31.46 -12.77 -5.14
CA ILE A 32 30.12 -12.28 -5.49
C ILE A 32 30.25 -10.91 -6.15
N GLY A 33 29.73 -10.79 -7.37
CA GLY A 33 29.56 -9.50 -8.04
C GLY A 33 28.39 -8.74 -7.43
N VAL A 34 28.59 -7.47 -7.12
CA VAL A 34 27.57 -6.61 -6.52
C VAL A 34 27.46 -5.31 -7.30
N THR A 35 26.24 -4.90 -7.60
CA THR A 35 25.99 -3.57 -8.17
C THR A 35 26.32 -2.49 -7.14
N GLN A 36 26.91 -1.38 -7.58
CA GLN A 36 27.37 -0.28 -6.72
C GLN A 36 26.36 0.18 -5.64
N SER A 37 25.07 0.25 -5.97
CA SER A 37 24.01 0.66 -5.02
C SER A 37 23.77 -0.35 -3.88
N TRP A 38 24.04 -1.64 -4.11
CA TRP A 38 23.86 -2.72 -3.13
C TRP A 38 25.14 -3.08 -2.37
N LEU A 39 26.30 -2.56 -2.77
CA LEU A 39 27.58 -2.87 -2.11
C LEU A 39 27.59 -2.51 -0.61
N PRO A 40 27.15 -1.31 -0.17
CA PRO A 40 27.13 -0.99 1.26
C PRO A 40 26.15 -1.84 2.06
N LEU A 41 25.02 -2.22 1.44
CA LEU A 41 24.02 -3.10 2.04
C LEU A 41 24.62 -4.48 2.34
N LEU A 42 25.26 -5.08 1.33
CA LEU A 42 25.83 -6.42 1.44
C LEU A 42 27.07 -6.46 2.33
N GLN A 43 27.90 -5.41 2.34
CA GLN A 43 29.01 -5.30 3.29
C GLN A 43 28.50 -5.26 4.74
N THR A 44 27.42 -4.51 4.99
CA THR A 44 26.81 -4.44 6.32
C THR A 44 26.17 -5.77 6.71
N ALA A 45 25.47 -6.42 5.77
CA ALA A 45 24.89 -7.76 5.98
C ALA A 45 25.99 -8.79 6.29
N LEU A 46 27.10 -8.79 5.55
CA LEU A 46 28.24 -9.69 5.74
C LEU A 46 28.93 -9.50 7.10
N ASN A 47 29.10 -8.25 7.54
CA ASN A 47 29.67 -7.95 8.85
C ASN A 47 28.80 -8.43 10.02
N HIS A 48 27.51 -8.61 9.79
CA HIS A 48 26.54 -9.05 10.78
C HIS A 48 26.08 -10.49 10.61
N SER A 49 26.47 -11.17 9.53
CA SER A 49 26.20 -12.59 9.31
C SER A 49 27.25 -13.46 9.98
N SER A 50 26.81 -14.57 10.57
CA SER A 50 27.69 -15.63 11.11
C SER A 50 28.15 -16.60 10.00
N THR A 51 28.49 -16.07 8.83
CA THR A 51 28.87 -16.87 7.66
C THR A 51 30.29 -17.40 7.83
N SER A 52 30.45 -18.71 7.68
CA SER A 52 31.74 -19.41 7.73
C SER A 52 32.52 -19.35 6.41
N ALA A 53 31.83 -19.09 5.29
CA ALA A 53 32.46 -18.97 3.98
C ALA A 53 33.26 -17.66 3.86
N ALA A 54 34.48 -17.72 3.34
CA ALA A 54 35.24 -16.53 2.95
C ALA A 54 34.56 -15.92 1.72
N VAL A 55 33.86 -14.79 1.89
CA VAL A 55 33.16 -14.08 0.82
C VAL A 55 33.94 -12.85 0.40
N ASP A 56 34.16 -12.70 -0.90
CA ASP A 56 34.74 -11.51 -1.52
C ASP A 56 33.68 -10.78 -2.35
N LEU A 57 33.39 -9.53 -1.98
CA LEU A 57 32.37 -8.71 -2.65
C LEU A 57 33.06 -7.79 -3.65
N ILE A 58 32.73 -7.96 -4.93
CA ILE A 58 33.35 -7.22 -6.04
C ILE A 58 32.33 -6.23 -6.61
N ASP A 59 32.67 -4.94 -6.60
CA ASP A 59 31.85 -3.90 -7.21
C ASP A 59 31.89 -4.02 -8.74
N LEU A 60 30.73 -4.20 -9.36
CA LEU A 60 30.58 -4.26 -10.82
C LEU A 60 30.53 -2.87 -11.46
N GLY A 61 30.41 -1.81 -10.66
CA GLY A 61 30.23 -0.43 -11.11
C GLY A 61 28.88 -0.19 -11.77
N THR A 62 28.59 1.06 -12.10
CA THR A 62 27.40 1.46 -12.85
C THR A 62 27.78 1.99 -14.24
N ALA A 63 27.30 1.31 -15.29
CA ALA A 63 27.45 1.79 -16.65
C ALA A 63 26.26 2.68 -17.04
N GLU A 64 26.26 3.95 -16.65
CA GLU A 64 25.38 4.93 -17.29
C GLU A 64 25.89 5.18 -18.71
N THR A 65 25.12 4.75 -19.70
CA THR A 65 25.50 4.80 -21.13
C THR A 65 24.35 5.35 -21.96
N ARG A 66 24.69 5.89 -23.14
CA ARG A 66 23.70 6.52 -24.03
C ARG A 66 22.87 5.50 -24.81
N SER A 67 23.34 4.25 -24.93
CA SER A 67 22.64 3.18 -25.65
C SER A 67 22.67 1.86 -24.88
N ALA A 68 21.62 1.04 -25.05
CA ALA A 68 21.52 -0.26 -24.41
C ALA A 68 22.63 -1.23 -24.85
N TYR A 69 23.07 -1.16 -26.12
CA TYR A 69 24.15 -1.99 -26.64
C TYR A 69 25.50 -1.64 -26.00
N GLU A 70 25.82 -0.35 -25.89
CA GLU A 70 27.05 0.11 -25.22
C GLU A 70 27.06 -0.27 -23.74
N LYS A 71 25.88 -0.30 -23.10
CA LYS A 71 25.73 -0.81 -21.73
C LYS A 71 26.14 -2.27 -21.64
N ILE A 72 25.60 -3.12 -22.52
CA ILE A 72 25.89 -4.55 -22.55
C ILE A 72 27.38 -4.81 -22.77
N ASP A 73 28.00 -4.14 -23.74
CA ASP A 73 29.41 -4.34 -24.09
C ASP A 73 30.37 -3.92 -22.95
N LYS A 74 30.07 -2.79 -22.29
CA LYS A 74 30.80 -2.36 -21.09
C LYS A 74 30.61 -3.32 -19.92
N THR A 75 29.37 -3.75 -19.66
CA THR A 75 29.08 -4.72 -18.60
C THR A 75 29.77 -6.06 -18.85
N PHE A 76 29.78 -6.54 -20.09
CA PHE A 76 30.51 -7.75 -20.49
C PHE A 76 32.01 -7.60 -20.25
N SER A 77 32.62 -6.50 -20.70
CA SER A 77 34.04 -6.23 -20.52
C SER A 77 34.45 -6.11 -19.05
N SER A 78 33.57 -5.58 -18.20
CA SER A 78 33.81 -5.48 -16.76
C SER A 78 33.73 -6.84 -16.05
N ILE A 79 32.84 -7.73 -16.50
CA ILE A 79 32.56 -9.02 -15.82
C ILE A 79 33.45 -10.15 -16.34
N SER A 80 33.81 -10.16 -17.63
CA SER A 80 34.49 -11.30 -18.27
C SER A 80 35.83 -11.65 -17.62
N ASN A 81 36.51 -10.66 -17.03
CA ASN A 81 37.82 -10.83 -16.40
C ASN A 81 37.73 -11.04 -14.87
N LEU A 82 36.52 -11.03 -14.32
CA LEU A 82 36.26 -11.27 -12.91
C LEU A 82 35.78 -12.72 -12.78
N ASP A 83 36.52 -13.57 -12.06
CA ASP A 83 36.08 -14.95 -11.79
C ASP A 83 34.95 -14.94 -10.74
N LEU A 84 33.79 -14.45 -11.15
CA LEU A 84 32.60 -14.36 -10.31
C LEU A 84 31.91 -15.72 -10.23
N HIS A 85 31.39 -16.04 -9.05
CA HIS A 85 30.60 -17.25 -8.83
C HIS A 85 29.09 -16.96 -8.81
N ALA A 86 28.69 -15.77 -8.38
CA ALA A 86 27.32 -15.31 -8.34
C ALA A 86 27.26 -13.78 -8.44
N VAL A 87 26.10 -13.22 -8.77
CA VAL A 87 25.84 -11.78 -8.74
C VAL A 87 24.61 -11.49 -7.89
N ILE A 88 24.65 -10.43 -7.08
CA ILE A 88 23.51 -9.97 -6.27
C ILE A 88 23.27 -8.48 -6.54
N GLY A 89 22.02 -8.11 -6.83
CA GLY A 89 21.66 -6.70 -7.03
C GLY A 89 20.25 -6.48 -7.58
N PRO A 90 19.87 -5.22 -7.82
CA PRO A 90 18.62 -4.87 -8.48
C PRO A 90 18.67 -5.26 -9.95
N TYR A 91 17.52 -5.56 -10.54
CA TYR A 91 17.38 -5.97 -11.94
C TYR A 91 18.00 -4.94 -12.88
N ASP A 92 18.95 -5.40 -13.69
CA ASP A 92 19.45 -4.66 -14.83
C ASP A 92 19.41 -5.52 -16.08
N SER A 93 18.69 -5.06 -17.11
CA SER A 93 18.47 -5.85 -18.32
C SER A 93 19.74 -6.13 -19.13
N ALA A 94 20.77 -5.28 -19.01
CA ALA A 94 22.05 -5.51 -19.68
C ALA A 94 22.90 -6.52 -18.90
N LEU A 95 22.89 -6.41 -17.57
CA LEU A 95 23.54 -7.36 -16.67
C LEU A 95 22.95 -8.77 -16.81
N ASP A 96 21.62 -8.88 -16.83
CA ASP A 96 20.87 -10.14 -17.01
C ASP A 96 21.33 -10.91 -18.26
N LEU A 97 21.40 -10.21 -19.41
CA LEU A 97 21.85 -10.80 -20.68
C LEU A 97 23.32 -11.26 -20.66
N VAL A 98 24.20 -10.46 -20.05
CA VAL A 98 25.63 -10.80 -19.96
C VAL A 98 25.83 -12.01 -19.06
N ILE A 99 25.15 -12.03 -17.91
CA ILE A 99 25.24 -13.11 -16.95
C ILE A 99 24.71 -14.43 -17.53
N GLU A 100 23.59 -14.38 -18.26
CA GLU A 100 23.04 -15.53 -18.99
C GLU A 100 24.08 -16.12 -19.96
N SER A 101 24.85 -15.28 -20.67
CA SER A 101 25.91 -15.75 -21.57
C SER A 101 27.15 -16.35 -20.87
N LEU A 102 27.33 -16.07 -19.58
CA LEU A 102 28.48 -16.49 -18.78
C LEU A 102 28.13 -17.60 -17.76
N ASP A 103 26.89 -18.09 -17.78
CA ASP A 103 26.33 -19.09 -16.86
C ASP A 103 26.51 -18.73 -15.37
N ILE A 104 26.47 -17.44 -15.04
CA ILE A 104 26.60 -16.98 -13.64
C ILE A 104 25.20 -16.93 -13.00
N PRO A 105 24.97 -17.49 -11.80
CA PRO A 105 23.69 -17.29 -11.11
C PRO A 105 23.52 -15.83 -10.65
N TYR A 106 22.39 -15.22 -10.98
CA TYR A 106 22.05 -13.84 -10.63
C TYR A 106 20.87 -13.77 -9.67
N LEU A 107 21.07 -13.29 -8.46
CA LEU A 107 20.00 -13.07 -7.49
C LEU A 107 19.51 -11.62 -7.58
N CYS A 108 18.35 -11.47 -8.20
CA CYS A 108 17.71 -10.19 -8.43
C CYS A 108 16.84 -9.79 -7.23
N THR A 109 17.10 -8.61 -6.66
CA THR A 109 16.36 -8.09 -5.49
C THR A 109 15.17 -7.21 -5.87
N THR A 110 14.94 -6.93 -7.15
CA THR A 110 13.79 -6.14 -7.62
C THR A 110 12.90 -6.96 -8.55
N PRO A 111 11.62 -6.61 -8.70
CA PRO A 111 10.72 -7.30 -9.63
C PRO A 111 11.18 -7.17 -11.09
N VAL A 112 11.19 -8.28 -11.83
CA VAL A 112 11.48 -8.30 -13.26
C VAL A 112 10.19 -7.97 -14.03
N SER A 113 10.24 -6.99 -14.93
CA SER A 113 9.04 -6.51 -15.64
C SER A 113 8.64 -7.35 -16.87
N ARG A 114 9.50 -8.27 -17.34
CA ARG A 114 9.22 -9.12 -18.51
C ARG A 114 9.62 -10.56 -18.23
N ARG A 115 8.66 -11.47 -18.37
CA ARG A 115 8.91 -12.90 -18.45
C ARG A 115 9.76 -13.22 -19.67
N ARG A 116 10.97 -13.69 -19.41
CA ARG A 116 11.74 -14.53 -20.32
C ARG A 116 11.88 -15.87 -19.63
N GLU A 117 12.12 -16.93 -20.39
CA GLU A 117 12.61 -18.20 -19.84
C GLU A 117 14.02 -17.92 -19.29
N GLN A 118 14.10 -17.33 -18.10
CA GLN A 118 15.35 -16.96 -17.45
C GLN A 118 15.88 -18.21 -16.77
N THR A 119 16.95 -18.79 -17.33
CA THR A 119 17.52 -20.01 -16.75
C THR A 119 18.46 -19.70 -15.59
N HIS A 120 19.09 -18.51 -15.54
CA HIS A 120 20.15 -18.19 -14.56
C HIS A 120 19.82 -17.07 -13.57
N THR A 121 18.62 -16.49 -13.64
CA THR A 121 18.20 -15.37 -12.77
C THR A 121 17.17 -15.84 -11.74
N PHE A 122 17.45 -15.60 -10.46
CA PHE A 122 16.57 -15.91 -9.34
C PHE A 122 16.02 -14.61 -8.75
N GLN A 123 14.71 -14.40 -8.86
CA GLN A 123 14.05 -13.19 -8.37
C GLN A 123 13.65 -13.35 -6.90
N VAL A 124 14.42 -12.75 -5.99
CA VAL A 124 14.23 -12.84 -4.53
C VAL A 124 13.00 -12.07 -4.05
N MET A 125 12.71 -10.92 -4.68
CA MET A 125 11.47 -10.18 -4.42
C MET A 125 10.30 -10.87 -5.12
N PRO A 126 9.21 -11.20 -4.42
CA PRO A 126 8.03 -11.76 -5.09
C PRO A 126 7.50 -10.90 -6.22
N GLU A 127 6.97 -11.54 -7.27
CA GLU A 127 6.34 -10.84 -8.38
C GLU A 127 5.09 -10.06 -7.96
N MET A 128 4.84 -8.93 -8.63
CA MET A 128 3.69 -8.05 -8.36
C MET A 128 2.33 -8.69 -8.67
N ARG A 129 2.30 -9.79 -9.44
CA ARG A 129 1.06 -10.57 -9.62
C ARG A 129 0.53 -11.14 -8.31
N TRP A 130 1.42 -11.53 -7.40
CA TRP A 130 1.03 -12.11 -6.12
C TRP A 130 0.48 -11.06 -5.17
N SER A 131 1.01 -9.82 -5.19
CA SER A 131 0.41 -8.72 -4.45
C SER A 131 -0.98 -8.36 -4.99
N ALA A 132 -1.18 -8.41 -6.31
CA ALA A 132 -2.49 -8.24 -6.92
C ALA A 132 -3.48 -9.33 -6.50
N GLN A 133 -3.08 -10.61 -6.53
CA GLN A 133 -3.91 -11.72 -6.10
C GLN A 133 -4.29 -11.61 -4.61
N ALA A 134 -3.32 -11.26 -3.76
CA ALA A 134 -3.59 -11.02 -2.34
C ALA A 134 -4.63 -9.91 -2.13
N ILE A 135 -4.50 -8.79 -2.87
CA ILE A 135 -5.47 -7.69 -2.81
C ILE A 135 -6.87 -8.16 -3.25
N LEU A 136 -6.98 -8.97 -4.30
CA LEU A 136 -8.25 -9.54 -4.76
C LEU A 136 -8.89 -10.42 -3.70
N ASP A 137 -8.14 -11.36 -3.13
CA ASP A 137 -8.64 -12.29 -2.12
C ASP A 137 -9.12 -11.54 -0.88
N ILE A 138 -8.37 -10.52 -0.45
CA ILE A 138 -8.75 -9.65 0.68
C ILE A 138 -10.01 -8.85 0.35
N ALA A 139 -10.09 -8.27 -0.84
CA ALA A 139 -11.24 -7.48 -1.26
C ALA A 139 -12.51 -8.36 -1.34
N GLN A 140 -12.40 -9.58 -1.85
CA GLN A 140 -13.49 -10.56 -1.86
C GLN A 140 -13.90 -10.99 -0.45
N ALA A 141 -12.92 -11.29 0.42
CA ALA A 141 -13.19 -11.64 1.82
C ALA A 141 -13.90 -10.51 2.59
N TYR A 142 -13.61 -9.25 2.24
CA TYR A 142 -14.30 -8.08 2.78
C TYR A 142 -15.55 -7.66 1.98
N THR A 143 -15.95 -8.43 0.97
CA THR A 143 -17.13 -8.16 0.13
C THR A 143 -17.11 -6.79 -0.55
N TRP A 144 -15.93 -6.34 -0.99
CA TRP A 144 -15.77 -5.08 -1.72
C TRP A 144 -16.21 -5.24 -3.18
N ASP A 145 -17.18 -4.43 -3.60
CA ASP A 145 -17.71 -4.38 -4.97
C ASP A 145 -16.97 -3.34 -5.85
N LYS A 146 -16.38 -2.32 -5.21
CA LYS A 146 -15.75 -1.20 -5.89
C LYS A 146 -14.57 -0.65 -5.09
N ILE A 147 -13.42 -0.55 -5.75
CA ILE A 147 -12.16 -0.11 -5.14
C ILE A 147 -11.53 1.04 -5.91
N SER A 148 -10.83 1.91 -5.18
CA SER A 148 -9.89 2.86 -5.76
C SER A 148 -8.47 2.36 -5.55
N VAL A 149 -7.60 2.54 -6.53
CA VAL A 149 -6.18 2.15 -6.43
C VAL A 149 -5.33 3.40 -6.61
N PHE A 150 -4.57 3.77 -5.58
CA PHE A 150 -3.59 4.85 -5.65
C PHE A 150 -2.21 4.25 -5.84
N TYR A 151 -1.45 4.73 -6.81
CA TYR A 151 -0.09 4.26 -7.11
C TYR A 151 0.76 5.38 -7.68
N ASP A 152 2.08 5.31 -7.50
CA ASP A 152 3.03 6.34 -7.93
C ASP A 152 4.18 5.83 -8.82
N ASP A 153 4.34 4.52 -8.94
CA ASP A 153 5.36 3.85 -9.73
C ASP A 153 4.76 2.95 -10.83
N ASP A 154 5.62 2.25 -11.57
CA ASP A 154 5.17 1.32 -12.61
C ASP A 154 4.78 -0.06 -12.03
N SER A 155 5.18 -0.37 -10.78
CA SER A 155 4.76 -1.61 -10.12
C SER A 155 3.24 -1.62 -9.87
N GLY A 156 2.67 -0.46 -9.54
CA GLY A 156 1.22 -0.29 -9.43
C GLY A 156 0.46 -0.54 -10.74
N VAL A 157 1.09 -0.36 -11.90
CA VAL A 157 0.48 -0.67 -13.20
C VAL A 157 0.35 -2.18 -13.39
N GLN A 158 1.38 -2.95 -13.01
CA GLN A 158 1.33 -4.42 -13.09
C GLN A 158 0.24 -4.99 -12.19
N VAL A 159 0.10 -4.44 -10.97
CA VAL A 159 -0.99 -4.82 -10.07
C VAL A 159 -2.34 -4.47 -10.69
N LEU A 160 -2.49 -3.26 -11.24
CA LEU A 160 -3.74 -2.81 -11.86
C LEU A 160 -4.16 -3.69 -13.04
N GLU A 161 -3.22 -4.12 -13.89
CA GLU A 161 -3.50 -5.01 -15.03
C GLU A 161 -4.16 -6.32 -14.57
N GLN A 162 -3.62 -6.92 -13.50
CA GLN A 162 -4.18 -8.14 -12.90
C GLN A 162 -5.56 -7.88 -12.26
N LEU A 163 -5.71 -6.76 -11.53
CA LEU A 163 -6.99 -6.39 -10.92
C LEU A 163 -8.09 -6.15 -11.96
N MET A 164 -7.76 -5.55 -13.11
CA MET A 164 -8.70 -5.22 -14.19
C MET A 164 -9.11 -6.45 -15.01
N THR A 165 -8.25 -7.46 -15.08
CA THR A 165 -8.55 -8.74 -15.73
C THR A 165 -9.63 -9.50 -14.96
N ASN A 166 -9.73 -9.29 -13.65
CA ASN A 166 -10.80 -9.83 -12.83
C ASN A 166 -12.08 -8.97 -12.92
N HIS A 167 -13.16 -9.51 -13.48
CA HIS A 167 -14.42 -8.80 -13.68
C HIS A 167 -15.34 -8.74 -12.45
N THR A 168 -14.91 -9.24 -11.29
CA THR A 168 -15.74 -9.29 -10.07
C THR A 168 -15.83 -7.95 -9.33
N ILE A 169 -14.84 -7.07 -9.48
CA ILE A 169 -14.72 -5.81 -8.73
C ILE A 169 -14.56 -4.63 -9.69
N VAL A 170 -15.24 -3.53 -9.43
CA VAL A 170 -15.07 -2.28 -10.21
C VAL A 170 -13.86 -1.52 -9.70
N VAL A 171 -12.82 -1.43 -10.52
CA VAL A 171 -11.55 -0.75 -10.17
C VAL A 171 -11.50 0.67 -10.75
N ARG A 172 -11.05 1.63 -9.93
CA ARG A 172 -10.76 3.02 -10.35
C ARG A 172 -9.36 3.40 -9.93
N ALA A 173 -8.47 3.65 -10.88
CA ALA A 173 -7.07 3.92 -10.58
C ALA A 173 -6.75 5.42 -10.59
N TRP A 174 -5.85 5.84 -9.70
CA TRP A 174 -5.39 7.21 -9.54
C TRP A 174 -3.85 7.23 -9.48
N ARG A 175 -3.20 7.59 -10.59
CA ARG A 175 -1.74 7.74 -10.64
C ARG A 175 -1.32 9.04 -9.96
N LEU A 176 -0.45 8.95 -8.98
CA LEU A 176 0.21 10.08 -8.34
C LEU A 176 1.60 10.30 -8.98
N PRO A 177 2.08 11.55 -9.07
CA PRO A 177 3.47 11.79 -9.44
C PRO A 177 4.42 11.24 -8.37
N VAL A 178 5.58 10.70 -8.77
CA VAL A 178 6.61 10.17 -7.85
C VAL A 178 6.91 11.14 -6.71
N LYS A 179 7.04 12.45 -7.02
CA LYS A 179 7.09 13.52 -6.02
C LYS A 179 5.80 14.33 -6.04
N ALA A 180 4.76 13.79 -5.39
CA ALA A 180 3.47 14.46 -5.36
C ALA A 180 3.51 15.72 -4.48
N ARG A 181 2.61 16.66 -4.78
CA ARG A 181 2.30 17.81 -3.92
C ARG A 181 0.93 17.58 -3.31
N ALA A 182 0.64 18.25 -2.20
CA ALA A 182 -0.66 18.17 -1.53
C ALA A 182 -1.84 18.38 -2.50
N GLN A 183 -1.72 19.30 -3.47
CA GLN A 183 -2.77 19.55 -4.46
C GLN A 183 -3.05 18.36 -5.37
N HIS A 184 -2.03 17.64 -5.84
CA HIS A 184 -2.20 16.47 -6.71
C HIS A 184 -2.99 15.37 -5.99
N VAL A 185 -2.59 15.10 -4.75
CA VAL A 185 -3.23 14.11 -3.86
C VAL A 185 -4.67 14.53 -3.53
N ARG A 186 -4.88 15.79 -3.14
CA ARG A 186 -6.19 16.34 -2.82
C ARG A 186 -7.14 16.24 -4.01
N ASN A 187 -6.67 16.56 -5.21
CA ASN A 187 -7.46 16.41 -6.44
C ASN A 187 -7.86 14.95 -6.66
N ALA A 188 -6.94 13.99 -6.52
CA ALA A 188 -7.24 12.57 -6.69
C ALA A 188 -8.27 12.06 -5.66
N LEU A 189 -8.13 12.44 -4.39
CA LEU A 189 -9.11 12.10 -3.34
C LEU A 189 -10.50 12.70 -3.59
N VAL A 190 -10.56 13.94 -4.07
CA VAL A 190 -11.83 14.59 -4.46
C VAL A 190 -12.47 13.87 -5.64
N GLN A 191 -11.69 13.49 -6.66
CA GLN A 191 -12.21 12.74 -7.80
C GLN A 191 -12.71 11.35 -7.38
N MET A 192 -11.97 10.66 -6.50
CA MET A 192 -12.42 9.41 -5.88
C MET A 192 -13.76 9.57 -5.17
N ARG A 193 -13.92 10.64 -4.38
CA ARG A 193 -15.18 10.93 -3.69
C ARG A 193 -16.31 11.19 -4.69
N LYS A 194 -16.06 12.00 -5.73
CA LYS A 194 -17.05 12.29 -6.79
C LYS A 194 -17.55 11.04 -7.49
N VAL A 195 -16.69 10.04 -7.69
CA VAL A 195 -17.09 8.76 -8.28
C VAL A 195 -17.68 7.79 -7.27
N LEU A 196 -17.88 8.19 -6.01
CA LEU A 196 -18.56 7.40 -4.98
C LEU A 196 -17.84 6.07 -4.70
N VAL A 197 -16.54 6.17 -4.39
CA VAL A 197 -15.68 5.04 -3.99
C VAL A 197 -15.21 5.27 -2.55
N GLU A 198 -15.44 4.28 -1.69
CA GLU A 198 -15.17 4.35 -0.26
C GLU A 198 -13.99 3.46 0.17
N ARG A 199 -13.65 2.44 -0.63
CA ARG A 199 -12.58 1.49 -0.37
C ARG A 199 -11.35 1.86 -1.21
N SER A 200 -10.23 2.08 -0.54
CA SER A 200 -8.97 2.49 -1.17
C SER A 200 -7.89 1.46 -0.93
N VAL A 201 -7.21 1.08 -2.01
CA VAL A 201 -5.97 0.31 -2.03
C VAL A 201 -4.85 1.27 -2.38
N VAL A 202 -3.78 1.27 -1.59
CA VAL A 202 -2.66 2.21 -1.73
C VAL A 202 -1.37 1.43 -1.96
N LEU A 203 -0.78 1.65 -3.13
CA LEU A 203 0.48 1.07 -3.64
C LEU A 203 1.48 2.22 -3.88
N CYS A 204 1.67 3.09 -2.89
CA CYS A 204 2.48 4.31 -3.03
C CYS A 204 3.72 4.24 -2.14
N SER A 205 4.73 5.03 -2.47
CA SER A 205 5.89 5.27 -1.60
C SER A 205 5.46 5.79 -0.22
N LYS A 206 6.35 5.66 0.76
CA LYS A 206 6.14 6.18 2.11
C LYS A 206 5.82 7.68 2.12
N GLU A 207 6.49 8.47 1.30
CA GLU A 207 6.31 9.92 1.20
C GLU A 207 4.91 10.26 0.68
N ASN A 208 4.50 9.62 -0.42
CA ASN A 208 3.18 9.84 -1.02
C ASN A 208 2.07 9.28 -0.12
N THR A 209 2.29 8.15 0.55
CA THR A 209 1.36 7.59 1.54
C THR A 209 1.15 8.55 2.72
N HIS A 210 2.22 9.19 3.21
CA HIS A 210 2.12 10.22 4.24
C HIS A 210 1.24 11.39 3.77
N LEU A 211 1.53 11.94 2.58
CA LEU A 211 0.73 13.03 2.02
C LEU A 211 -0.72 12.63 1.77
N LEU A 212 -0.97 11.41 1.28
CA LEU A 212 -2.30 10.85 1.06
C LEU A 212 -3.11 10.83 2.35
N LEU A 213 -2.53 10.30 3.43
CA LEU A 213 -3.20 10.23 4.72
C LEU A 213 -3.42 11.61 5.35
N GLU A 214 -2.50 12.56 5.18
CA GLU A 214 -2.71 13.93 5.65
C GLU A 214 -3.86 14.62 4.91
N GLN A 215 -3.88 14.53 3.59
CA GLN A 215 -4.98 15.11 2.80
C GLN A 215 -6.31 14.37 3.05
N ALA A 216 -6.28 13.05 3.23
CA ALA A 216 -7.46 12.27 3.60
C ALA A 216 -7.99 12.67 4.97
N ARG A 217 -7.11 12.97 5.95
CA ARG A 217 -7.52 13.49 7.26
C ARG A 217 -8.24 14.82 7.13
N ASP A 218 -7.67 15.75 6.37
CA ASP A 218 -8.21 17.09 6.20
C ASP A 218 -9.56 17.07 5.46
N LEU A 219 -9.72 16.10 4.56
CA LEU A 219 -10.96 15.80 3.87
C LEU A 219 -11.94 14.95 4.70
N ALA A 220 -11.62 14.60 5.95
CA ALA A 220 -12.43 13.73 6.82
C ALA A 220 -12.72 12.33 6.22
N MET A 221 -11.77 11.77 5.47
CA MET A 221 -11.85 10.44 4.84
C MET A 221 -11.17 9.33 5.65
N LEU A 222 -10.59 9.68 6.78
CA LEU A 222 -10.06 8.72 7.75
C LEU A 222 -11.12 8.26 8.76
N SER A 223 -12.34 8.80 8.73
CA SER A 223 -13.42 8.31 9.58
C SER A 223 -13.94 6.96 9.09
N THR A 224 -14.19 6.04 10.05
CA THR A 224 -14.88 4.78 9.77
C THR A 224 -16.24 4.77 10.49
N PRO A 225 -17.33 4.33 9.85
CA PRO A 225 -17.60 4.26 8.39
C PRO A 225 -17.74 5.66 7.75
N PRO A 226 -17.67 5.80 6.40
CA PRO A 226 -17.76 4.75 5.38
C PRO A 226 -16.42 4.26 4.79
N TYR A 227 -15.31 4.98 4.97
CA TYR A 227 -14.07 4.69 4.23
C TYR A 227 -13.31 3.48 4.76
N GLY A 228 -12.70 2.70 3.86
CA GLY A 228 -11.81 1.58 4.17
C GLY A 228 -10.47 1.73 3.45
N TRP A 229 -9.39 1.38 4.13
CA TRP A 229 -8.03 1.63 3.65
C TRP A 229 -7.18 0.35 3.75
N LEU A 230 -6.68 -0.10 2.60
CA LEU A 230 -5.73 -1.19 2.45
C LEU A 230 -4.41 -0.63 1.90
N PHE A 231 -3.29 -0.92 2.53
CA PHE A 231 -1.96 -0.49 2.11
C PHE A 231 -1.13 -1.71 1.75
N TYR A 232 -0.41 -1.65 0.64
CA TYR A 232 0.67 -2.58 0.34
C TYR A 232 1.98 -1.89 0.71
N ASP A 233 2.64 -2.38 1.75
CA ASP A 233 3.90 -1.84 2.26
C ASP A 233 4.84 -3.02 2.57
N PRO A 234 5.42 -3.66 1.53
CA PRO A 234 6.20 -4.89 1.71
C PRO A 234 7.35 -4.73 2.71
N GLY A 235 7.94 -3.54 2.77
CA GLY A 235 9.04 -3.17 3.67
C GLY A 235 8.65 -2.64 5.04
N ASN A 236 7.35 -2.47 5.33
CA ASN A 236 6.85 -1.85 6.57
C ASN A 236 7.42 -0.44 6.83
N GLU A 237 7.76 0.30 5.78
CA GLU A 237 8.39 1.63 5.89
C GLU A 237 7.39 2.70 6.36
N GLY A 238 6.11 2.47 6.10
CA GLY A 238 4.97 3.28 6.47
C GLY A 238 4.56 3.15 7.93
N LYS A 239 5.15 2.24 8.73
CA LYS A 239 4.78 2.02 10.15
C LYS A 239 4.62 3.30 10.98
N LYS A 240 5.58 4.23 10.84
CA LYS A 240 5.53 5.53 11.54
C LYS A 240 4.39 6.42 11.04
N VAL A 241 4.03 6.33 9.77
CA VAL A 241 2.93 7.07 9.16
C VAL A 241 1.60 6.57 9.70
N PHE A 242 1.39 5.26 9.76
CA PHE A 242 0.13 4.67 10.23
C PHE A 242 -0.14 4.94 11.72
N THR A 243 0.91 4.93 12.54
CA THR A 243 0.80 5.18 14.00
C THR A 243 0.65 6.65 14.40
N LYS A 244 0.77 7.59 13.45
CA LYS A 244 0.62 9.05 13.69
C LYS A 244 -0.80 9.42 14.14
N TYR A 245 -1.81 8.66 13.71
CA TYR A 245 -3.23 9.00 13.87
C TYR A 245 -3.86 8.40 15.12
N LYS A 246 -3.29 8.68 16.31
CA LYS A 246 -3.71 8.10 17.60
C LYS A 246 -5.15 8.45 18.00
N GLU A 247 -5.61 9.61 17.56
CA GLU A 247 -6.91 10.20 17.90
C GLU A 247 -8.02 9.75 16.94
N ILE A 248 -7.69 9.08 15.84
CA ILE A 248 -8.64 8.70 14.80
C ILE A 248 -8.87 7.19 14.86
N ALA A 249 -10.12 6.77 15.03
CA ALA A 249 -10.52 5.37 14.95
C ALA A 249 -10.59 4.90 13.49
N VAL A 250 -9.43 4.85 12.83
CA VAL A 250 -9.30 4.21 11.51
C VAL A 250 -8.76 2.80 11.71
N ASN A 251 -9.35 1.86 10.99
CA ASN A 251 -8.74 0.56 10.80
C ASN A 251 -7.99 0.57 9.46
N PHE A 252 -6.67 0.79 9.52
CA PHE A 252 -5.79 0.60 8.38
C PHE A 252 -5.44 -0.88 8.28
N THR A 253 -5.72 -1.53 7.15
CA THR A 253 -5.17 -2.87 6.89
C THR A 253 -3.89 -2.69 6.08
N VAL A 254 -2.78 -3.22 6.56
CA VAL A 254 -1.46 -3.12 5.93
C VAL A 254 -1.01 -4.54 5.57
N VAL A 255 -0.71 -4.76 4.30
CA VAL A 255 -0.15 -6.00 3.77
C VAL A 255 1.36 -5.81 3.68
N THR A 256 2.10 -6.65 4.39
CA THR A 256 3.55 -6.54 4.49
C THR A 256 4.22 -7.88 4.18
N LEU A 257 5.38 -7.84 3.53
CA LEU A 257 6.23 -9.02 3.35
C LEU A 257 7.09 -9.23 4.61
N LEU A 258 7.68 -8.14 5.12
CA LEU A 258 8.29 -8.11 6.44
C LEU A 258 7.19 -8.07 7.51
N GLY A 259 7.28 -8.84 8.60
CA GLY A 259 6.27 -8.79 9.65
C GLY A 259 6.15 -7.38 10.24
N PHE A 260 4.92 -6.89 10.43
CA PHE A 260 4.70 -5.49 10.85
C PHE A 260 5.34 -5.16 12.22
N ASN A 261 5.43 -6.16 13.10
CA ASN A 261 6.05 -6.03 14.42
C ASN A 261 7.52 -6.45 14.46
N ASP A 262 8.07 -6.95 13.36
CA ASP A 262 9.44 -7.41 13.32
C ASP A 262 10.37 -6.20 13.27
N SER A 263 11.27 -6.12 14.24
CA SER A 263 12.25 -5.04 14.32
C SER A 263 13.52 -5.45 13.57
N ILE A 264 13.56 -5.19 12.27
CA ILE A 264 14.79 -5.35 11.48
C ILE A 264 15.66 -4.11 11.67
N LYS A 265 16.86 -4.32 12.19
CA LYS A 265 17.89 -3.29 12.26
C LYS A 265 18.49 -3.15 10.87
N ALA A 266 18.02 -2.17 10.10
CA ALA A 266 18.51 -1.93 8.73
C ALA A 266 19.77 -1.03 8.69
N TYR A 267 20.38 -0.70 9.84
CA TYR A 267 21.67 0.02 9.93
C TYR A 267 21.76 1.33 9.11
N GLY A 268 20.65 2.04 8.93
CA GLY A 268 20.59 3.29 8.15
C GLY A 268 20.10 3.13 6.71
N HIS A 269 19.88 1.89 6.26
CA HIS A 269 19.32 1.56 4.96
C HIS A 269 17.79 1.39 4.97
N GLN A 270 17.19 1.30 3.78
CA GLN A 270 15.80 0.86 3.62
C GLN A 270 15.63 -0.58 4.12
N GLN A 271 14.53 -0.83 4.84
CA GLN A 271 14.32 -2.11 5.53
C GLN A 271 14.14 -3.27 4.54
N LEU A 272 13.38 -3.04 3.47
CA LEU A 272 13.14 -4.05 2.44
C LEU A 272 14.42 -4.40 1.69
N ASP A 273 15.16 -3.40 1.23
CA ASP A 273 16.40 -3.60 0.47
C ASP A 273 17.45 -4.35 1.29
N PHE A 274 17.60 -3.99 2.57
CA PHE A 274 18.51 -4.67 3.49
C PHE A 274 18.10 -6.12 3.74
N ALA A 275 16.79 -6.36 3.94
CA ALA A 275 16.26 -7.70 4.15
C ALA A 275 16.47 -8.59 2.91
N LEU A 276 16.11 -8.11 1.72
CA LEU A 276 16.27 -8.85 0.46
C LEU A 276 17.75 -9.11 0.15
N ALA A 277 18.64 -8.14 0.38
CA ALA A 277 20.08 -8.31 0.17
C ALA A 277 20.68 -9.33 1.15
N SER A 278 20.29 -9.27 2.43
CA SER A 278 20.74 -10.22 3.45
C SER A 278 20.24 -11.64 3.16
N ASP A 279 18.98 -11.76 2.71
CA ASP A 279 18.35 -13.02 2.33
C ASP A 279 19.05 -13.64 1.12
N ALA A 280 19.32 -12.84 0.08
CA ALA A 280 20.09 -13.27 -1.08
C ALA A 280 21.51 -13.73 -0.70
N LEU A 281 22.22 -12.95 0.13
CA LEU A 281 23.56 -13.32 0.61
C LEU A 281 23.54 -14.63 1.40
N LYS A 282 22.56 -14.80 2.28
CA LYS A 282 22.38 -16.01 3.08
C LYS A 282 22.12 -17.23 2.20
N LEU A 283 21.27 -17.10 1.18
CA LEU A 283 20.99 -18.17 0.24
C LEU A 283 22.22 -18.60 -0.57
N VAL A 284 23.00 -17.64 -1.09
CA VAL A 284 24.22 -17.99 -1.85
C VAL A 284 25.28 -18.62 -0.96
N THR A 285 25.51 -18.06 0.22
CA THR A 285 26.55 -18.55 1.15
C THR A 285 26.22 -19.90 1.76
N SER A 286 24.96 -20.16 2.09
CA SER A 286 24.49 -21.49 2.54
C SER A 286 24.63 -22.53 1.43
N SER A 287 24.16 -22.21 0.21
CA SER A 287 24.27 -23.08 -0.96
C SER A 287 25.73 -23.40 -1.30
N PHE A 288 26.61 -22.41 -1.26
CA PHE A 288 28.04 -22.61 -1.48
C PHE A 288 28.69 -23.46 -0.38
N SER A 289 28.29 -23.26 0.88
CA SER A 289 28.79 -24.07 2.00
C SER A 289 28.36 -25.54 1.87
N MET A 290 27.15 -25.82 1.38
CA MET A 290 26.68 -27.17 1.05
C MET A 290 27.53 -27.81 -0.07
N LEU A 291 27.89 -27.04 -1.09
CA LEU A 291 28.78 -27.50 -2.16
C LEU A 291 30.19 -27.80 -1.65
N GLN A 292 30.75 -26.92 -0.82
CA GLN A 292 32.06 -27.15 -0.20
C GLN A 292 32.07 -28.43 0.65
N ALA A 293 31.03 -28.64 1.47
CA ALA A 293 30.89 -29.85 2.27
C ALA A 293 30.77 -31.12 1.39
N THR A 294 30.03 -31.02 0.28
CA THR A 294 29.87 -32.14 -0.67
C THR A 294 31.21 -32.46 -1.34
N ALA A 295 31.92 -31.45 -1.85
CA ALA A 295 33.21 -31.61 -2.53
C ALA A 295 34.30 -32.19 -1.60
N LEU A 296 34.32 -31.77 -0.33
CA LEU A 296 35.19 -32.34 0.70
C LEU A 296 34.88 -33.82 0.96
N THR A 297 33.61 -34.21 0.89
CA THR A 297 33.18 -35.61 1.09
C THR A 297 33.52 -36.49 -0.12
N THR A 298 33.40 -35.95 -1.34
CA THR A 298 33.62 -36.69 -2.60
C THR A 298 35.05 -36.63 -3.12
N ASN A 299 35.97 -35.90 -2.46
CA ASN A 299 37.35 -35.64 -2.92
C ASN A 299 37.42 -35.12 -4.37
N THR A 300 36.41 -34.37 -4.81
CA THR A 300 36.35 -33.83 -6.18
C THR A 300 36.92 -32.42 -6.22
N THR A 301 37.86 -32.16 -7.14
CA THR A 301 38.30 -30.80 -7.46
C THR A 301 37.29 -30.15 -8.38
N LEU A 302 36.62 -29.10 -7.92
CA LEU A 302 35.69 -28.33 -8.75
C LEU A 302 36.48 -27.28 -9.55
N SER A 303 36.33 -27.29 -10.87
CA SER A 303 36.71 -26.13 -11.71
C SER A 303 35.67 -25.01 -11.56
N ASP A 304 36.05 -23.76 -11.80
CA ASP A 304 35.15 -22.60 -11.61
C ASP A 304 33.83 -22.71 -12.41
N ASP A 305 33.87 -23.17 -13.66
CA ASP A 305 32.65 -23.41 -14.47
C ASP A 305 31.77 -24.52 -13.85
N SER A 306 32.39 -25.54 -13.26
CA SER A 306 31.68 -26.58 -12.52
C SER A 306 31.11 -26.02 -11.21
N VAL A 307 31.75 -25.04 -10.57
CA VAL A 307 31.23 -24.38 -9.37
C VAL A 307 30.00 -23.56 -9.73
N ARG A 308 30.02 -22.76 -10.80
CA ARG A 308 28.86 -21.94 -11.23
C ARG A 308 27.63 -22.80 -11.49
N PHE A 309 27.78 -23.85 -12.28
CA PHE A 309 26.68 -24.77 -12.59
C PHE A 309 26.13 -25.48 -11.35
N GLN A 310 27.01 -25.96 -10.46
CA GLN A 310 26.58 -26.61 -9.22
C GLN A 310 25.95 -25.61 -8.24
N LEU A 311 26.45 -24.38 -8.18
CA LEU A 311 25.92 -23.31 -7.33
C LEU A 311 24.54 -22.88 -7.79
N HIS A 312 24.35 -22.72 -9.10
CA HIS A 312 23.04 -22.48 -9.69
C HIS A 312 22.03 -23.57 -9.28
N ARG A 313 22.40 -24.85 -9.44
CA ARG A 313 21.55 -25.97 -9.01
C ARG A 313 21.31 -25.97 -7.51
N ALA A 314 22.33 -25.67 -6.70
CA ALA A 314 22.20 -25.62 -5.25
C ALA A 314 21.22 -24.51 -4.83
N ILE A 315 21.32 -23.32 -5.42
CA ILE A 315 20.40 -22.19 -5.17
C ILE A 315 18.97 -22.58 -5.55
N ALA A 316 18.77 -23.18 -6.73
CA ALA A 316 17.45 -23.57 -7.23
C ALA A 316 16.74 -24.62 -6.36
N ASN A 317 17.48 -25.46 -5.63
CA ASN A 317 16.92 -26.56 -4.83
C ASN A 317 17.03 -26.32 -3.31
N ASN A 318 17.59 -25.18 -2.89
CA ASN A 318 17.80 -24.88 -1.47
C ASN A 318 16.71 -23.95 -0.95
N MET A 319 15.79 -24.52 -0.16
CA MET A 319 14.78 -23.75 0.57
C MET A 319 15.41 -23.14 1.83
N GLU A 320 15.76 -21.86 1.76
CA GLU A 320 16.40 -21.13 2.87
C GLU A 320 15.40 -20.17 3.55
N SER A 321 15.49 -20.01 4.88
CA SER A 321 14.65 -19.07 5.62
C SER A 321 15.36 -17.73 5.83
N GLY A 322 14.74 -16.64 5.37
CA GLY A 322 15.24 -15.27 5.51
C GLY A 322 14.31 -14.34 6.28
N TYR A 323 14.67 -13.05 6.33
CA TYR A 323 13.83 -11.97 6.87
C TYR A 323 12.49 -11.82 6.15
N THR A 324 12.47 -12.10 4.84
CA THR A 324 11.27 -11.99 4.00
C THR A 324 10.46 -13.29 3.92
N GLY A 325 10.78 -14.29 4.75
CA GLY A 325 10.17 -15.62 4.72
C GLY A 325 11.03 -16.64 3.97
N TYR A 326 10.41 -17.70 3.46
CA TYR A 326 11.13 -18.75 2.72
C TYR A 326 11.56 -18.28 1.33
N LEU A 327 12.79 -18.62 0.97
CA LEU A 327 13.37 -18.43 -0.35
C LEU A 327 13.26 -19.77 -1.08
N ASP A 328 12.23 -19.88 -1.90
CA ASP A 328 11.94 -21.04 -2.74
C ASP A 328 11.60 -20.52 -4.13
N PHE A 329 11.99 -21.23 -5.18
CA PHE A 329 11.88 -20.74 -6.56
C PHE A 329 11.21 -21.76 -7.46
N ASP A 330 10.38 -21.27 -8.37
CA ASP A 330 9.83 -22.09 -9.45
C ASP A 330 10.89 -22.40 -10.52
N SER A 331 10.51 -23.20 -11.52
CA SER A 331 11.40 -23.58 -12.62
C SER A 331 11.87 -22.41 -13.49
N GLU A 332 11.22 -21.24 -13.39
CA GLU A 332 11.55 -20.02 -14.12
C GLU A 332 12.40 -19.05 -13.27
N GLY A 333 12.75 -19.43 -12.02
CA GLY A 333 13.53 -18.61 -11.12
C GLY A 333 12.72 -17.55 -10.36
N TYR A 334 11.39 -17.59 -10.41
CA TYR A 334 10.54 -16.69 -9.60
C TYR A 334 10.29 -17.26 -8.22
N ARG A 335 10.29 -16.39 -7.21
CA ARG A 335 10.00 -16.81 -5.85
C ARG A 335 8.57 -17.33 -5.69
N SER A 336 8.44 -18.53 -5.15
CA SER A 336 7.21 -19.24 -4.80
C SER A 336 7.16 -19.54 -3.30
N ASN A 337 6.04 -20.10 -2.83
CA ASN A 337 5.87 -20.62 -1.47
C ASN A 337 6.25 -19.62 -0.34
N PHE A 338 5.79 -18.37 -0.46
CA PHE A 338 6.00 -17.34 0.55
C PHE A 338 4.67 -16.85 1.13
N SER A 339 4.75 -16.17 2.27
CA SER A 339 3.58 -15.62 2.97
C SER A 339 3.70 -14.12 3.17
N MET A 340 2.59 -13.40 3.00
CA MET A 340 2.44 -12.00 3.40
C MET A 340 1.59 -11.89 4.66
N SER A 341 1.93 -10.93 5.53
CA SER A 341 1.19 -10.67 6.76
C SER A 341 0.18 -9.56 6.55
N LEU A 342 -1.06 -9.77 7.02
CA LEU A 342 -2.07 -8.73 7.11
C LEU A 342 -2.11 -8.19 8.52
N THR A 343 -1.72 -6.94 8.71
CA THR A 343 -1.78 -6.28 10.01
C THR A 343 -2.79 -5.17 9.99
N SER A 344 -3.68 -5.15 10.97
CA SER A 344 -4.57 -4.02 11.19
C SER A 344 -3.94 -3.06 12.18
N VAL A 345 -3.96 -1.77 11.83
CA VAL A 345 -3.37 -0.69 12.59
C VAL A 345 -4.45 0.33 12.96
N THR A 346 -4.55 0.63 14.24
CA THR A 346 -5.48 1.62 14.79
C THR A 346 -4.80 2.42 15.89
N GLY A 347 -4.42 3.66 15.56
CA GLY A 347 -3.66 4.52 16.46
C GLY A 347 -2.31 3.88 16.83
N ASN A 348 -2.09 3.63 18.13
CA ASN A 348 -0.88 2.94 18.59
C ASN A 348 -0.97 1.42 18.56
N PHE A 349 -2.16 0.88 18.34
CA PHE A 349 -2.38 -0.56 18.38
C PHE A 349 -2.19 -1.13 16.98
N SER A 350 -1.49 -2.26 16.92
CA SER A 350 -1.42 -3.07 15.73
C SER A 350 -1.63 -4.52 16.13
N TYR A 351 -2.38 -5.26 15.33
CA TYR A 351 -2.63 -6.67 15.57
C TYR A 351 -2.68 -7.41 14.23
N LEU A 352 -2.16 -8.63 14.25
CA LEU A 352 -2.13 -9.50 13.10
C LEU A 352 -3.55 -9.96 12.77
N ARG A 353 -4.04 -9.60 11.59
CA ARG A 353 -5.38 -9.93 11.08
C ARG A 353 -5.39 -11.23 10.30
N GLY A 354 -4.28 -11.65 9.73
CA GLY A 354 -4.20 -12.87 8.95
C GLY A 354 -2.88 -13.01 8.20
N HIS A 355 -2.79 -14.10 7.43
CA HIS A 355 -1.72 -14.32 6.46
C HIS A 355 -2.31 -14.65 5.10
N TRP A 356 -1.61 -14.25 4.06
CA TRP A 356 -1.87 -14.66 2.69
C TRP A 356 -0.68 -15.47 2.17
N HIS A 357 -0.93 -16.57 1.47
CA HIS A 357 0.08 -17.49 0.95
C HIS A 357 0.00 -17.56 -0.58
N SER A 358 1.16 -17.59 -1.26
CA SER A 358 1.21 -17.68 -2.73
C SER A 358 0.73 -19.05 -3.22
N ASP A 359 1.22 -20.12 -2.61
CA ASP A 359 0.98 -21.50 -3.02
C ASP A 359 0.43 -22.29 -1.82
N PRO A 360 -0.84 -22.09 -1.45
CA PRO A 360 -1.43 -22.87 -0.37
C PRO A 360 -1.53 -24.35 -0.81
N PRO A 361 -1.36 -25.31 0.11
CA PRO A 361 -1.70 -26.70 -0.18
C PRO A 361 -3.18 -26.81 -0.59
N ASP A 362 -3.54 -27.76 -1.46
CA ASP A 362 -4.87 -27.91 -2.09
C ASP A 362 -6.10 -27.84 -1.15
N LEU A 363 -5.91 -28.08 0.16
CA LEU A 363 -6.95 -28.06 1.19
C LEU A 363 -7.14 -26.69 1.87
N TYR A 364 -6.30 -25.70 1.57
CA TYR A 364 -6.30 -24.37 2.21
C TYR A 364 -6.59 -23.27 1.20
N GLN A 365 -7.32 -22.24 1.65
CA GLN A 365 -7.43 -20.99 0.90
C GLN A 365 -6.14 -20.18 1.05
N SER A 366 -5.76 -19.45 0.00
CA SER A 366 -4.58 -18.55 0.02
C SER A 366 -4.65 -17.57 1.18
N LEU A 367 -5.84 -17.05 1.51
CA LEU A 367 -6.06 -16.11 2.60
C LEU A 367 -6.59 -16.82 3.86
N THR A 368 -5.85 -16.67 4.96
CA THR A 368 -6.29 -17.08 6.30
C THR A 368 -6.51 -15.84 7.16
N LEU A 369 -7.77 -15.56 7.51
CA LEU A 369 -8.13 -14.45 8.41
C LEU A 369 -8.36 -14.96 9.83
N TYR A 370 -7.72 -14.30 10.79
CA TYR A 370 -7.90 -14.58 12.20
C TYR A 370 -9.09 -13.80 12.76
N THR A 371 -9.97 -14.52 13.46
CA THR A 371 -11.04 -13.92 14.26
C THR A 371 -10.42 -13.19 15.43
N LEU A 372 -10.40 -11.86 15.37
CA LEU A 372 -9.84 -11.07 16.44
C LEU A 372 -10.84 -10.84 17.56
N GLN A 373 -10.39 -11.10 18.78
CA GLN A 373 -10.94 -10.52 19.99
C GLN A 373 -10.45 -9.07 20.06
N PHE A 374 -11.29 -8.11 19.66
CA PHE A 374 -11.00 -6.70 19.88
C PHE A 374 -10.97 -6.42 21.39
N PRO A 375 -9.90 -5.87 21.97
CA PRO A 375 -9.93 -5.44 23.38
C PRO A 375 -10.70 -4.14 23.60
N PHE A 376 -11.25 -3.50 22.55
CA PHE A 376 -11.81 -2.15 22.68
C PHE A 376 -13.12 -1.95 21.94
N ASN A 377 -14.20 -1.87 22.72
CA ASN A 377 -15.47 -1.27 22.37
C ASN A 377 -15.26 0.27 22.22
N ARG A 378 -14.69 0.72 21.11
CA ARG A 378 -14.43 2.16 20.89
C ARG A 378 -15.54 2.80 20.08
N SER A 379 -16.49 3.40 20.79
CA SER A 379 -17.25 4.54 20.32
C SER A 379 -16.46 5.82 20.62
N THR A 380 -15.32 6.04 19.96
CA THR A 380 -14.71 7.39 19.99
C THR A 380 -15.31 8.16 18.81
N PRO A 381 -16.25 9.10 19.06
CA PRO A 381 -16.78 9.94 18.00
C PRO A 381 -15.64 10.70 17.32
N PHE A 382 -15.83 11.03 16.04
CA PHE A 382 -14.88 11.84 15.29
C PHE A 382 -14.49 13.09 16.12
N PRO A 383 -13.21 13.46 16.21
CA PRO A 383 -12.77 14.60 17.02
C PRO A 383 -13.14 15.90 16.31
N LEU A 384 -14.42 16.25 16.35
CA LEU A 384 -14.94 17.56 15.91
C LEU A 384 -14.59 18.64 16.93
N ARG A 385 -14.34 18.26 18.19
CA ARG A 385 -14.13 19.20 19.28
C ARG A 385 -12.98 20.18 18.99
N GLY A 386 -13.27 21.48 19.04
CA GLY A 386 -12.32 22.56 18.75
C GLY A 386 -11.97 22.77 17.27
N ARG A 387 -12.74 22.17 16.34
CA ARG A 387 -12.62 22.44 14.89
C ARG A 387 -13.76 23.34 14.41
N THR A 388 -13.52 24.12 13.37
CA THR A 388 -14.57 24.90 12.68
C THR A 388 -15.03 24.16 11.42
N ALA A 389 -16.31 23.77 11.37
CA ALA A 389 -16.96 23.17 10.21
C ALA A 389 -17.55 24.24 9.29
N ARG A 390 -17.66 23.98 7.99
CA ARG A 390 -18.40 24.88 7.07
C ARG A 390 -19.67 24.17 6.62
N VAL A 391 -20.81 24.78 6.91
CA VAL A 391 -22.13 24.16 6.73
C VAL A 391 -22.79 24.78 5.52
N VAL A 392 -22.95 23.98 4.47
CA VAL A 392 -23.70 24.39 3.27
C VAL A 392 -25.19 24.28 3.54
N MET A 393 -25.93 25.34 3.23
CA MET A 393 -27.38 25.36 3.34
C MET A 393 -28.01 25.91 2.06
N ILE A 394 -29.30 25.64 1.89
CA ILE A 394 -30.15 26.21 0.85
C ILE A 394 -31.19 27.11 1.51
N GLU A 395 -31.52 28.24 0.87
CA GLU A 395 -32.54 29.14 1.41
C GLU A 395 -33.93 28.56 1.15
N GLU A 396 -34.56 28.03 2.20
CA GLU A 396 -35.86 27.36 2.15
C GLU A 396 -36.65 27.66 3.43
N ARG A 397 -37.87 28.19 3.30
CA ARG A 397 -38.75 28.43 4.46
C ARG A 397 -39.43 27.12 4.88
N PRO A 398 -39.52 26.78 6.18
CA PRO A 398 -39.02 27.49 7.36
C PRO A 398 -37.65 26.97 7.88
N PHE A 399 -36.89 26.25 7.05
CA PHE A 399 -35.69 25.52 7.44
C PHE A 399 -34.46 26.42 7.57
N THR A 400 -34.13 27.19 6.54
CA THR A 400 -33.04 28.16 6.53
C THR A 400 -33.48 29.42 5.83
N MET A 401 -33.44 30.54 6.55
CA MET A 401 -33.90 31.84 6.10
C MET A 401 -32.86 32.89 6.48
N LYS A 402 -32.69 33.92 5.66
CA LYS A 402 -31.96 35.12 6.07
C LYS A 402 -32.86 35.95 6.99
N LYS A 403 -32.32 36.45 8.10
CA LYS A 403 -33.01 37.41 8.97
C LYS A 403 -33.31 38.70 8.21
N ARG A 404 -34.34 39.44 8.62
CA ARG A 404 -34.74 40.69 7.96
C ARG A 404 -33.61 41.73 7.92
N ASP A 405 -32.81 41.78 8.97
CA ASP A 405 -31.68 42.67 9.18
C ASP A 405 -30.32 41.98 8.94
N HIS A 406 -30.28 40.89 8.16
CA HIS A 406 -29.05 40.11 7.91
C HIS A 406 -27.87 40.96 7.37
N MET A 407 -28.15 42.06 6.66
CA MET A 407 -27.13 42.99 6.14
C MET A 407 -26.35 43.70 7.26
N LEU A 408 -26.94 43.82 8.45
CA LEU A 408 -26.32 44.43 9.65
C LEU A 408 -25.64 43.40 10.55
N ARG A 409 -25.79 42.11 10.26
CA ARG A 409 -25.29 40.99 11.08
C ARG A 409 -24.04 40.36 10.48
N ARG A 410 -23.25 39.68 11.32
CA ARG A 410 -21.99 39.03 10.93
C ARG A 410 -22.06 37.52 11.19
N GLY A 411 -21.31 36.75 10.40
CA GLY A 411 -21.23 35.29 10.53
C GLY A 411 -22.59 34.59 10.45
N ASN A 412 -22.79 33.62 11.34
CA ASN A 412 -23.99 32.76 11.38
C ASN A 412 -25.26 33.51 11.82
N ASP A 413 -25.14 34.63 12.54
CA ASP A 413 -26.30 35.39 13.04
C ASP A 413 -27.17 35.97 11.92
N LYS A 414 -26.67 35.97 10.67
CA LYS A 414 -27.44 36.33 9.48
C LYS A 414 -28.62 35.39 9.20
N PHE A 415 -28.57 34.16 9.72
CA PHE A 415 -29.48 33.08 9.36
C PHE A 415 -30.39 32.68 10.54
N GLU A 416 -31.61 32.26 10.24
CA GLU A 416 -32.61 31.72 11.17
C GLU A 416 -33.38 30.56 10.54
N GLY A 417 -33.96 29.69 11.36
CA GLY A 417 -34.82 28.58 10.91
C GLY A 417 -34.45 27.26 11.57
N PHE A 418 -35.32 26.26 11.37
CA PHE A 418 -35.20 24.96 12.04
C PHE A 418 -33.84 24.28 11.84
N SER A 419 -33.29 24.36 10.63
CA SER A 419 -31.99 23.75 10.30
C SER A 419 -30.81 24.49 10.92
N VAL A 420 -30.95 25.80 11.17
CA VAL A 420 -29.95 26.64 11.85
C VAL A 420 -29.93 26.28 13.35
N ASP A 421 -31.10 26.16 13.97
CA ASP A 421 -31.22 25.77 15.37
C ASP A 421 -30.66 24.35 15.61
N LEU A 422 -30.97 23.41 14.71
CA LEU A 422 -30.49 22.03 14.80
C LEU A 422 -28.96 21.93 14.74
N ILE A 423 -28.31 22.64 13.80
CA ILE A 423 -26.84 22.58 13.71
C ILE A 423 -26.18 23.25 14.93
N ASP A 424 -26.81 24.27 15.50
CA ASP A 424 -26.34 24.92 16.72
C ASP A 424 -26.34 23.96 17.93
N ASP A 425 -27.40 23.17 18.08
CA ASP A 425 -27.49 22.14 19.12
C ASP A 425 -26.48 20.99 18.91
N VAL A 426 -26.31 20.55 17.65
CA VAL A 426 -25.31 19.53 17.30
C VAL A 426 -23.88 20.04 17.57
N ALA A 427 -23.60 21.30 17.23
CA ALA A 427 -22.33 21.98 17.49
C ALA A 427 -22.00 22.04 18.98
N LYS A 428 -22.96 22.43 19.82
CA LYS A 428 -22.81 22.44 21.29
C LYS A 428 -22.60 21.04 21.85
N MET A 429 -23.37 20.06 21.39
CA MET A 429 -23.29 18.68 21.89
C MET A 429 -21.95 18.01 21.57
N LEU A 430 -21.38 18.28 20.39
CA LEU A 430 -20.13 17.70 19.92
C LEU A 430 -18.90 18.61 20.13
N GLY A 431 -19.11 19.85 20.57
CA GLY A 431 -18.08 20.82 20.96
C GLY A 431 -17.28 21.42 19.80
N PHE A 432 -17.89 21.61 18.64
CA PHE A 432 -17.25 22.18 17.44
C PHE A 432 -17.86 23.53 17.05
N ASP A 433 -17.08 24.38 16.39
CA ASP A 433 -17.55 25.65 15.84
C ASP A 433 -18.02 25.45 14.39
N TYR A 434 -18.84 26.35 13.85
CA TYR A 434 -19.27 26.24 12.46
C TYR A 434 -19.46 27.60 11.78
N GLU A 435 -19.43 27.61 10.45
CA GLU A 435 -19.77 28.76 9.61
C GLU A 435 -20.78 28.36 8.54
N ILE A 436 -21.92 29.06 8.47
CA ILE A 436 -22.97 28.83 7.48
C ILE A 436 -22.65 29.58 6.17
N TYR A 437 -22.77 28.88 5.05
CA TYR A 437 -22.80 29.49 3.72
C TYR A 437 -23.94 28.91 2.87
N LEU A 438 -24.45 29.71 1.94
CA LEU A 438 -25.50 29.27 1.02
C LEU A 438 -24.89 28.64 -0.22
N VAL A 439 -25.50 27.57 -0.72
CA VAL A 439 -25.12 26.92 -1.98
C VAL A 439 -25.18 27.91 -3.14
N ASN A 440 -24.16 27.92 -4.00
CA ASN A 440 -24.01 28.96 -5.02
C ASN A 440 -25.09 28.91 -6.11
N ASP A 441 -25.50 27.70 -6.53
CA ASP A 441 -26.46 27.51 -7.63
C ASP A 441 -27.92 27.43 -7.18
N GLY A 442 -28.17 27.52 -5.86
CA GLY A 442 -29.51 27.43 -5.27
C GLY A 442 -30.19 26.08 -5.43
N LYS A 443 -29.45 25.00 -5.72
CA LYS A 443 -30.01 23.66 -5.96
C LYS A 443 -29.59 22.66 -4.89
N PHE A 444 -30.47 21.70 -4.60
CA PHE A 444 -30.13 20.55 -3.74
C PHE A 444 -29.04 19.69 -4.37
N GLY A 445 -29.19 19.38 -5.66
CA GLY A 445 -28.22 18.63 -6.45
C GLY A 445 -28.89 17.60 -7.36
N SER A 446 -28.35 17.44 -8.54
CA SER A 446 -28.82 16.54 -9.59
C SER A 446 -27.61 16.00 -10.33
N LYS A 447 -27.68 14.73 -10.75
CA LYS A 447 -26.61 14.11 -11.53
C LYS A 447 -26.67 14.63 -12.96
N LEU A 448 -25.59 15.29 -13.39
CA LEU A 448 -25.43 15.82 -14.73
C LEU A 448 -25.12 14.70 -15.74
N PRO A 449 -25.33 14.92 -17.06
CA PRO A 449 -24.93 13.96 -18.09
C PRO A 449 -23.42 13.63 -18.07
N SER A 450 -22.59 14.55 -17.58
CA SER A 450 -21.15 14.33 -17.36
C SER A 450 -20.85 13.30 -16.25
N GLY A 451 -21.86 12.89 -15.48
CA GLY A 451 -21.72 12.02 -14.32
C GLY A 451 -21.43 12.76 -13.01
N GLU A 452 -21.11 14.06 -13.07
CA GLU A 452 -20.89 14.90 -11.88
C GLU A 452 -22.21 15.36 -11.23
N TRP A 453 -22.15 15.75 -9.97
CA TRP A 453 -23.29 16.32 -9.24
C TRP A 453 -23.16 17.84 -9.14
N ASN A 454 -24.27 18.56 -9.33
CA ASN A 454 -24.37 19.98 -8.98
C ASN A 454 -25.03 20.17 -7.60
N GLY A 455 -25.35 21.42 -7.23
CA GLY A 455 -26.01 21.75 -5.98
C GLY A 455 -25.18 21.45 -4.73
N MET A 456 -25.89 21.38 -3.60
CA MET A 456 -25.30 21.00 -2.30
C MET A 456 -24.59 19.65 -2.35
N ILE A 457 -25.11 18.67 -3.12
CA ILE A 457 -24.45 17.37 -3.31
C ILE A 457 -23.10 17.54 -4.01
N GLY A 458 -23.02 18.37 -5.05
CA GLY A 458 -21.78 18.67 -5.76
C GLY A 458 -20.73 19.32 -4.86
N GLU A 459 -21.14 20.31 -4.06
CA GLU A 459 -20.25 21.00 -3.11
C GLU A 459 -19.76 20.08 -1.97
N LEU A 460 -20.61 19.14 -1.52
CA LEU A 460 -20.24 18.09 -0.57
C LEU A 460 -19.17 17.14 -1.15
N LEU A 461 -19.36 16.67 -2.39
CA LEU A 461 -18.43 15.76 -3.07
C LEU A 461 -17.12 16.44 -3.49
N ALA A 462 -17.14 17.74 -3.77
CA ALA A 462 -15.93 18.53 -4.02
C ALA A 462 -15.02 18.63 -2.78
N GLY A 463 -15.51 18.21 -1.61
CA GLY A 463 -14.72 18.07 -0.39
C GLY A 463 -14.13 19.38 0.07
N ILE A 464 -14.91 20.46 0.00
CA ILE A 464 -14.39 21.75 0.37
C ILE A 464 -14.10 21.76 1.87
N TRP A 465 -14.96 21.24 2.76
CA TRP A 465 -14.70 21.14 4.21
C TRP A 465 -15.59 20.04 4.87
N LEU A 466 -15.59 19.95 6.20
CA LEU A 466 -16.59 19.23 7.02
C LEU A 466 -17.99 19.81 6.74
N ASN A 467 -18.63 19.31 5.68
CA ASN A 467 -19.91 19.79 5.19
C ASN A 467 -21.04 18.96 5.80
N PHE A 468 -21.95 19.63 6.52
CA PHE A 468 -23.20 19.05 7.00
C PHE A 468 -24.35 19.52 6.11
N ILE A 469 -25.28 18.63 5.76
CA ILE A 469 -26.54 19.00 5.12
C ILE A 469 -27.67 18.69 6.11
N THR A 470 -28.51 19.68 6.36
CA THR A 470 -29.54 19.66 7.40
C THR A 470 -30.93 19.24 6.88
N HIS A 471 -31.16 19.30 5.56
CA HIS A 471 -32.42 18.86 4.94
C HIS A 471 -32.21 18.35 3.50
N VAL A 472 -32.50 17.07 3.25
CA VAL A 472 -32.56 16.43 1.92
C VAL A 472 -33.68 15.38 1.96
N SER A 473 -34.46 15.26 0.89
CA SER A 473 -35.46 14.18 0.77
C SER A 473 -34.77 12.81 0.65
N THR A 474 -35.22 11.80 1.41
CA THR A 474 -34.65 10.44 1.43
C THR A 474 -34.75 9.70 0.10
N SER A 475 -35.57 10.17 -0.84
CA SER A 475 -35.63 9.65 -2.22
C SER A 475 -34.33 9.93 -3.02
N MET A 476 -33.50 10.87 -2.56
CA MET A 476 -32.24 11.27 -3.17
C MET A 476 -31.05 10.83 -2.28
N GLY A 477 -30.79 9.52 -2.26
CA GLY A 477 -29.48 8.98 -1.90
C GLY A 477 -29.23 8.75 -0.42
N GLU A 478 -29.61 7.55 0.06
CA GLU A 478 -29.29 7.00 1.40
C GLU A 478 -27.78 6.92 1.73
N ARG A 479 -26.88 7.27 0.81
CA ARG A 479 -25.44 6.99 0.91
C ARG A 479 -24.56 8.19 1.31
N TRP A 480 -25.06 9.43 1.27
CA TRP A 480 -24.21 10.65 1.32
C TRP A 480 -24.28 11.44 2.62
N LEU A 481 -25.29 11.20 3.44
CA LEU A 481 -25.38 11.80 4.76
C LEU A 481 -24.44 11.03 5.68
N ILE A 482 -23.49 11.73 6.31
CA ILE A 482 -22.88 11.25 7.56
C ILE A 482 -24.07 10.76 8.41
N ARG A 483 -24.06 9.49 8.82
CA ARG A 483 -25.13 8.83 9.60
C ARG A 483 -25.34 9.53 10.96
N LEU A 484 -25.87 10.74 10.98
CA LEU A 484 -26.64 11.30 12.08
C LEU A 484 -28.09 10.79 12.03
N GLY A 485 -28.52 10.25 10.88
CA GLY A 485 -29.87 9.73 10.65
C GLY A 485 -30.25 8.49 11.47
N SER A 486 -29.33 7.86 12.20
CA SER A 486 -29.68 6.76 13.11
C SER A 486 -29.99 7.21 14.55
N TRP A 487 -29.87 8.52 14.86
CA TRP A 487 -30.09 9.05 16.22
C TRP A 487 -31.10 10.21 16.29
N LEU A 488 -31.64 10.71 15.17
CA LEU A 488 -32.63 11.80 15.16
C LEU A 488 -34.00 11.30 14.64
N PRO A 489 -35.12 11.73 15.25
CA PRO A 489 -36.45 11.42 14.73
C PRO A 489 -36.60 12.01 13.32
N SER A 490 -36.76 11.16 12.30
CA SER A 490 -37.06 11.62 10.94
C SER A 490 -38.45 12.26 10.92
N GLN A 491 -38.59 13.51 10.46
CA GLN A 491 -39.91 14.01 10.09
C GLN A 491 -40.42 13.22 8.89
N ARG A 492 -41.58 12.58 9.03
CA ARG A 492 -42.27 11.95 7.89
C ARG A 492 -42.87 13.05 7.00
N SER A 493 -42.23 13.30 5.87
CA SER A 493 -42.78 14.15 4.81
C SER A 493 -43.33 13.29 3.68
N GLY A 494 -44.38 13.78 3.01
CA GLY A 494 -45.02 13.16 1.86
C GLY A 494 -45.46 14.24 0.88
N VAL A 495 -45.63 13.90 -0.39
CA VAL A 495 -46.06 14.84 -1.43
C VAL A 495 -47.46 15.35 -1.07
N ARG A 496 -47.60 16.67 -0.88
CA ARG A 496 -48.89 17.34 -0.69
C ARG A 496 -49.12 18.29 -1.86
N ILE A 497 -50.34 18.27 -2.41
CA ILE A 497 -50.75 19.18 -3.48
C ILE A 497 -51.44 20.37 -2.82
N PRO A 498 -50.85 21.59 -2.82
CA PRO A 498 -51.52 22.76 -2.29
C PRO A 498 -52.61 23.21 -3.26
N VAL A 499 -53.87 23.20 -2.80
CA VAL A 499 -55.02 23.75 -3.54
C VAL A 499 -55.39 25.10 -2.92
N ARG A 500 -55.57 26.12 -3.76
CA ARG A 500 -55.98 27.46 -3.34
C ARG A 500 -57.44 27.43 -2.90
N THR A 501 -57.73 27.65 -1.62
CA THR A 501 -59.11 27.83 -1.15
C THR A 501 -59.63 29.21 -1.54
N LYS A 502 -60.69 29.27 -2.36
CA LYS A 502 -61.46 30.51 -2.58
C LYS A 502 -62.48 30.63 -1.45
N SER A 503 -62.41 31.70 -0.66
CA SER A 503 -63.44 32.04 0.32
C SER A 503 -64.71 32.47 -0.42
N ILE A 504 -65.78 31.67 -0.34
CA ILE A 504 -67.12 32.07 -0.77
C ILE A 504 -67.82 32.65 0.47
N TYR A 505 -68.01 33.97 0.51
CA TYR A 505 -68.96 34.57 1.44
C TYR A 505 -70.37 34.25 0.92
N HIS A 506 -71.12 33.41 1.64
CA HIS A 506 -72.56 33.23 1.43
C HIS A 506 -73.32 34.06 2.47
N CYS A 507 -74.09 35.03 1.96
CA CYS A 507 -75.05 35.81 2.72
C CYS A 507 -76.24 34.90 3.06
N SER A 508 -76.46 34.66 4.35
CA SER A 508 -77.49 33.78 4.87
C SER A 508 -78.85 34.48 4.91
N SER A 509 -79.78 33.99 4.10
CA SER A 509 -81.20 33.99 4.45
C SER A 509 -81.85 32.79 3.76
N VAL A 510 -82.25 31.79 4.54
CA VAL A 510 -83.51 31.06 4.44
C VAL A 510 -83.55 30.01 5.57
N SER A 511 -84.72 29.98 6.17
CA SER A 511 -85.23 29.24 7.32
C SER A 511 -85.00 27.73 7.28
N ALA A 512 -84.79 27.18 8.48
CA ALA A 512 -84.80 25.77 8.79
C ALA A 512 -86.14 25.09 8.44
N GLN A 513 -86.06 23.92 7.82
CA GLN A 513 -87.05 22.85 7.94
C GLN A 513 -86.35 21.49 7.88
N ASP A 514 -86.32 20.87 9.06
CA ASP A 514 -86.44 19.46 9.42
C ASP A 514 -86.04 18.30 8.49
N SER A 515 -85.38 17.35 9.16
CA SER A 515 -85.62 15.90 9.15
C SER A 515 -84.61 14.96 8.45
N THR A 516 -83.83 14.29 9.33
CA THR A 516 -83.58 12.83 9.40
C THR A 516 -82.81 12.09 8.29
N GLY A 517 -81.83 11.29 8.72
CA GLY A 517 -81.32 10.11 7.99
C GLY A 517 -79.80 10.09 7.88
N SER A 518 -79.08 9.69 8.93
CA SER A 518 -78.52 8.33 9.11
C SER A 518 -77.20 8.07 8.35
N TYR A 519 -76.13 8.02 9.14
CA TYR A 519 -74.81 7.44 8.87
C TYR A 519 -74.87 6.06 8.22
N VAL A 520 -73.99 5.79 7.23
CA VAL A 520 -73.29 4.50 7.09
C VAL A 520 -71.89 4.72 6.45
N SER A 521 -70.88 4.21 7.17
CA SER A 521 -69.50 3.78 6.81
C SER A 521 -68.59 4.65 5.96
#